data_AF-A0A059EZ59-F1
#
_entry.id   AF-A0A059EZ59-F1
#
_cell.length_a   1.000
_cell.length_b   1.000
_cell.length_c   1.000
_cell.angle_alpha   90.00
_cell.angle_beta   90.00
_cell.angle_gamma   90.00
#
_symmetry.space_group_name_H-M   'P 1'
#
loop_
_entity.id
_entity.type
_entity.pdbx_description
1 polymer ?
#
loop_
_entity_poly.entity_id
_entity_poly.type
_entity_poly.pdbx_seq_one_letter_code
_entity_poly.pdbx_strand_id
1 'polypeptide(L)'
;ELMAIPDWLISKGTLILIVYFIFLGVLLPRFAYLKYKSNNLKNRFNVSYKSVDLFYKLMTEKEDKKINDSFIKHESFLRWLILFISNTDDLKNHKYKRNINNKPVIEEKYGYPIKEEGLSYYILMDHLFRCELAHPTDLDYVQRTSLSLIQSFKEIARRKCNILLLNRLFVLERMVVQAVFDEEYSDLQVGAEFEEIFARKFKKEGKIKKGFVKPEINISNIKAYVEQTNLLDSHSVYKDNSFVLPENSKVTLSFNVELIGPTMVHAPFLKEDIFTTWSIFLLINDSLTEEYIEVKEKDKSVKFTFNGTNKPMNLKIACKNGGYFDIDKEESINVKFIKLIENTPKDE
;
A
#
# COMPACT_ATOMS: atom_id res chain seq x y z
N GLU A 1 56.78 -7.62 20.77
CA GLU A 1 56.48 -7.25 19.37
C GLU A 1 57.18 -5.94 19.06
N LEU A 2 57.97 -5.90 17.97
CA LEU A 2 58.56 -4.64 17.47
C LEU A 2 57.49 -3.94 16.63
N MET A 3 56.90 -2.89 17.16
CA MET A 3 55.92 -2.08 16.43
C MET A 3 56.69 -1.11 15.51
N ALA A 4 56.64 -1.35 14.20
CA ALA A 4 57.25 -0.47 13.21
C ALA A 4 56.39 0.79 13.02
N ILE A 5 56.52 1.76 13.93
CA ILE A 5 55.90 3.07 13.82
C ILE A 5 56.95 4.05 13.26
N PRO A 6 56.64 4.81 12.20
CA PRO A 6 57.58 5.79 11.65
C PRO A 6 57.99 6.87 12.68
N ASP A 7 59.28 7.20 12.76
CA ASP A 7 59.82 8.18 13.72
C ASP A 7 59.21 9.58 13.57
N TRP A 8 58.78 9.95 12.36
CA TRP A 8 58.10 11.23 12.11
C TRP A 8 56.76 11.32 12.84
N LEU A 9 56.08 10.19 13.09
CA LEU A 9 54.83 10.11 13.85
C LEU A 9 55.10 10.40 15.33
N ILE A 10 56.19 9.84 15.86
CA ILE A 10 56.62 10.00 17.25
C ILE A 10 57.08 11.44 17.50
N SER A 11 57.90 12.00 16.59
CA SER A 11 58.38 13.39 16.70
C SER A 11 57.27 14.46 16.63
N LYS A 12 56.11 14.13 16.04
CA LYS A 12 54.92 14.99 15.99
C LYS A 12 53.80 14.52 16.93
N GLY A 13 54.13 13.74 17.97
CA GLY A 13 53.16 13.09 18.85
C GLY A 13 52.07 14.03 19.41
N THR A 14 52.42 15.25 19.82
CA THR A 14 51.43 16.24 20.32
C THR A 14 50.43 16.67 19.24
N LEU A 15 50.89 16.89 18.01
CA LEU A 15 50.01 17.27 16.90
C LEU A 15 49.06 16.13 16.53
N ILE A 16 49.57 14.89 16.53
CA ILE A 16 48.77 13.70 16.23
C ILE A 16 47.75 13.43 17.33
N LEU A 17 48.13 13.66 18.59
CA LEU A 17 47.22 13.59 19.73
C LEU A 17 46.09 14.64 19.61
N ILE A 18 46.42 15.88 19.22
CA ILE A 18 45.41 16.91 18.96
C ILE A 18 44.48 16.50 17.81
N VAL A 19 45.02 16.01 16.69
CA VAL A 19 44.22 15.52 15.55
C VAL A 19 43.32 14.36 15.98
N TYR A 20 43.84 13.44 16.79
CA TYR A 20 43.08 12.32 17.35
C TYR A 20 41.92 12.81 18.23
N PHE A 21 42.17 13.78 19.11
CA PHE A 21 41.12 14.39 19.94
C PHE A 21 40.09 15.16 19.11
N ILE A 22 40.49 15.88 18.06
CA ILE A 22 39.55 16.54 17.14
C ILE A 22 38.70 15.49 16.41
N PHE A 23 39.33 14.41 15.94
CA PHE A 23 38.63 13.35 15.23
C PHE A 23 37.59 12.68 16.13
N LEU A 24 37.98 12.22 17.33
CA LEU A 24 37.06 11.52 18.24
C LEU A 24 36.09 12.45 18.97
N GLY A 25 36.50 13.68 19.29
CA GLY A 25 35.70 14.63 20.07
C GLY A 25 34.75 15.48 19.23
N VAL A 26 35.05 15.69 17.94
CA VAL A 26 34.25 16.59 17.07
C VAL A 26 33.78 15.90 15.81
N LEU A 27 34.67 15.27 15.04
CA LEU A 27 34.29 14.70 13.74
C LEU A 27 33.41 13.45 13.90
N LEU A 28 33.79 12.52 14.78
CA LEU A 28 33.05 11.29 15.02
C LEU A 28 31.66 11.58 15.62
N PRO A 29 31.49 12.45 16.65
CA PRO A 29 30.17 12.78 17.18
C PRO A 29 29.32 13.54 16.17
N ARG A 30 29.90 14.45 15.38
CA ARG A 30 29.17 15.15 14.31
C ARG A 30 28.71 14.18 13.23
N PHE A 31 29.56 13.25 12.80
CA PHE A 31 29.19 12.21 11.84
C PHE A 31 28.08 11.31 12.39
N ALA A 32 28.21 10.84 13.63
CA ALA A 32 27.19 10.05 14.31
C ALA A 32 25.86 10.81 14.41
N TYR A 33 25.88 12.08 14.79
CA TYR A 33 24.69 12.94 14.84
C TYR A 33 24.05 13.14 13.47
N LEU A 34 24.84 13.40 12.42
CA LEU A 34 24.32 13.56 11.06
C LEU A 34 23.68 12.26 10.56
N LYS A 35 24.32 11.10 10.81
CA LYS A 35 23.77 9.79 10.45
C LYS A 35 22.49 9.47 11.24
N TYR A 36 22.48 9.75 12.54
CA TYR A 36 21.30 9.62 13.40
C TYR A 36 20.14 10.50 12.89
N LYS A 37 20.41 11.78 12.63
CA LYS A 37 19.41 12.74 12.13
C LYS A 37 18.87 12.34 10.76
N SER A 38 19.74 11.86 9.86
CA SER A 38 19.33 11.40 8.53
C SER A 38 18.42 10.17 8.60
N ASN A 39 18.69 9.24 9.51
CA ASN A 39 17.96 7.97 9.59
C ASN A 39 16.68 8.06 10.43
N ASN A 40 16.67 8.84 11.51
CA ASN A 40 15.52 8.89 12.42
C ASN A 40 14.37 9.77 11.94
N LEU A 41 14.61 10.61 10.94
CA LEU A 41 13.56 11.44 10.35
C LEU A 41 12.77 10.70 9.26
N LYS A 42 13.10 9.44 8.97
CA LYS A 42 12.44 8.65 7.94
C LYS A 42 11.92 7.33 8.48
N ASN A 43 10.81 6.86 7.94
CA ASN A 43 10.24 5.56 8.27
C ASN A 43 10.87 4.42 7.44
N ARG A 44 10.38 3.19 7.65
CA ARG A 44 10.83 1.99 6.90
C ARG A 44 10.63 2.06 5.39
N PHE A 45 9.77 2.97 4.92
CA PHE A 45 9.52 3.23 3.49
C PHE A 45 10.30 4.44 2.98
N ASN A 46 11.30 4.92 3.74
CA ASN A 46 12.14 6.07 3.39
C ASN A 46 11.36 7.40 3.25
N VAL A 47 10.18 7.49 3.88
CA VAL A 47 9.31 8.68 3.91
C VAL A 47 9.57 9.49 5.18
N SER A 48 9.62 10.82 5.04
CA SER A 48 9.74 11.77 6.15
C SER A 48 8.65 11.57 7.21
N TYR A 49 9.06 11.50 8.48
CA TYR A 49 8.14 11.43 9.62
C TYR A 49 7.14 12.58 9.61
N LYS A 50 7.53 13.78 9.17
CA LYS A 50 6.63 14.95 9.10
C LYS A 50 5.45 14.72 8.16
N SER A 51 5.69 14.12 6.99
CA SER A 51 4.64 13.81 6.01
C SER A 51 3.67 12.75 6.55
N VAL A 52 4.22 11.75 7.24
CA VAL A 52 3.45 10.66 7.87
C VAL A 52 2.62 11.17 9.05
N ASP A 53 3.23 11.99 9.91
CA ASP A 53 2.59 12.62 11.08
C ASP A 53 1.46 13.56 10.65
N LEU A 54 1.67 14.37 9.61
CA LEU A 54 0.61 15.22 9.05
C LEU A 54 -0.58 14.40 8.56
N PHE A 55 -0.33 13.32 7.79
CA PHE A 55 -1.40 12.44 7.32
C PHE A 55 -2.13 11.75 8.49
N TYR A 56 -1.38 11.29 9.49
CA TYR A 56 -1.92 10.67 10.69
C TYR A 56 -2.80 11.64 11.49
N LYS A 57 -2.38 12.90 11.67
CA LYS A 57 -3.15 13.94 12.36
C LYS A 57 -4.46 14.25 11.67
N LEU A 58 -4.48 14.35 10.35
CA LEU A 58 -5.71 14.54 9.56
C LEU A 58 -6.70 13.38 9.73
N MET A 59 -6.25 12.19 10.12
CA MET A 59 -7.10 11.05 10.45
C MET A 59 -7.63 11.09 11.90
N THR A 60 -6.88 11.64 12.85
CA THR A 60 -7.17 11.54 14.29
C THR A 60 -7.73 12.81 14.93
N GLU A 61 -7.29 13.98 14.51
CA GLU A 61 -7.59 15.24 15.18
C GLU A 61 -8.97 15.82 14.78
N LYS A 62 -9.56 16.62 15.68
CA LYS A 62 -10.83 17.33 15.49
C LYS A 62 -10.65 18.65 14.75
N GLU A 63 -9.72 18.72 13.80
CA GLU A 63 -9.58 19.92 12.97
C GLU A 63 -10.62 19.93 11.84
N ASP A 64 -10.93 21.11 11.31
CA ASP A 64 -11.94 21.38 10.27
C ASP A 64 -11.73 20.61 8.94
N LYS A 65 -10.64 19.84 8.81
CA LYS A 65 -10.26 19.04 7.64
C LYS A 65 -10.08 17.56 7.95
N LYS A 66 -10.92 17.01 8.83
CA LYS A 66 -10.88 15.58 9.18
C LYS A 66 -11.17 14.71 7.95
N ILE A 67 -10.31 13.71 7.72
CA ILE A 67 -10.60 12.62 6.79
C ILE A 67 -11.62 11.70 7.46
N ASN A 68 -12.89 11.89 7.14
CA ASN A 68 -14.00 11.04 7.59
C ASN A 68 -14.52 10.18 6.43
N ASP A 69 -15.39 9.22 6.74
CA ASP A 69 -15.90 8.29 5.74
C ASP A 69 -16.73 8.98 4.64
N SER A 70 -17.42 10.09 4.94
CA SER A 70 -18.17 10.84 3.91
C SER A 70 -17.22 11.53 2.93
N PHE A 71 -16.11 12.10 3.42
CA PHE A 71 -15.09 12.70 2.58
C PHE A 71 -14.35 11.65 1.74
N ILE A 72 -13.99 10.49 2.32
CA ILE A 72 -13.32 9.40 1.60
C ILE A 72 -14.20 8.84 0.46
N LYS A 73 -15.52 8.78 0.67
CA LYS A 73 -16.47 8.30 -0.34
C LYS A 73 -16.62 9.27 -1.52
N HIS A 74 -16.39 10.56 -1.31
CA HIS A 74 -16.54 11.57 -2.34
C HIS A 74 -15.53 11.37 -3.49
N GLU A 75 -15.94 11.56 -4.74
CA GLU A 75 -15.11 11.35 -5.94
C GLU A 75 -13.85 12.23 -5.95
N SER A 76 -13.95 13.45 -5.42
CA SER A 76 -12.81 14.37 -5.32
C SER A 76 -11.73 13.93 -4.33
N PHE A 77 -11.94 12.87 -3.55
CA PHE A 77 -10.98 12.41 -2.55
C PHE A 77 -9.65 11.95 -3.16
N LEU A 78 -9.68 11.26 -4.30
CA LEU A 78 -8.45 10.86 -5.02
C LEU A 78 -7.66 12.08 -5.48
N ARG A 79 -8.34 13.11 -5.98
CA ARG A 79 -7.72 14.39 -6.36
C ARG A 79 -7.10 15.08 -5.15
N TRP A 80 -7.78 15.03 -4.01
CA TRP A 80 -7.24 15.54 -2.74
C TRP A 80 -5.99 14.75 -2.31
N LEU A 81 -5.97 13.42 -2.42
CA LEU A 81 -4.80 12.61 -2.10
C LEU A 81 -3.61 12.92 -3.01
N ILE A 82 -3.82 13.09 -4.32
CA ILE A 82 -2.78 13.50 -5.28
C ILE A 82 -2.18 14.83 -4.86
N LEU A 83 -3.04 15.80 -4.54
CA LEU A 83 -2.62 17.12 -4.08
C LEU A 83 -1.85 17.03 -2.75
N PHE A 84 -2.36 16.22 -1.82
CA PHE A 84 -1.73 16.00 -0.52
C PHE A 84 -0.32 15.43 -0.68
N ILE A 85 -0.17 14.33 -1.44
CA ILE A 85 1.12 13.69 -1.73
C ILE A 85 2.08 14.71 -2.35
N SER A 86 1.62 15.46 -3.36
CA SER A 86 2.46 16.44 -4.06
C SER A 86 2.98 17.54 -3.14
N ASN A 87 2.24 17.87 -2.09
CA ASN A 87 2.59 18.90 -1.12
C ASN A 87 3.36 18.38 0.10
N THR A 88 3.70 17.09 0.16
CA THR A 88 4.53 16.53 1.24
C THR A 88 5.96 17.06 1.20
N ASP A 89 6.61 17.06 2.37
CA ASP A 89 8.01 17.50 2.50
C ASP A 89 8.96 16.68 1.62
N ASP A 90 8.63 15.41 1.37
CA ASP A 90 9.43 14.50 0.55
C ASP A 90 9.50 14.99 -0.91
N LEU A 91 8.38 15.44 -1.47
CA LEU A 91 8.34 15.94 -2.85
C LEU A 91 8.66 17.43 -2.96
N LYS A 92 8.20 18.25 -2.01
CA LYS A 92 8.33 19.71 -2.08
C LYS A 92 9.77 20.20 -1.97
N ASN A 93 10.60 19.50 -1.20
CA ASN A 93 11.99 19.91 -0.95
C ASN A 93 13.00 19.36 -1.97
N HIS A 94 12.54 18.59 -2.97
CA HIS A 94 13.40 18.09 -4.03
C HIS A 94 13.84 19.22 -4.97
N LYS A 95 15.10 19.16 -5.42
CA LYS A 95 15.66 20.13 -6.36
C LYS A 95 15.40 19.67 -7.79
N TYR A 96 14.23 20.04 -8.31
CA TYR A 96 13.82 19.77 -9.68
C TYR A 96 14.73 20.46 -10.70
N LYS A 97 15.05 19.75 -11.77
CA LYS A 97 15.91 20.21 -12.87
C LYS A 97 15.16 21.03 -13.90
N ARG A 98 13.89 20.67 -14.14
CA ARG A 98 13.05 21.33 -15.16
C ARG A 98 11.80 21.90 -14.50
N ASN A 99 11.56 23.18 -14.73
CA ASN A 99 10.28 23.80 -14.41
C ASN A 99 9.30 23.49 -15.55
N ILE A 100 8.13 22.92 -15.21
CA ILE A 100 7.11 22.55 -16.19
C ILE A 100 5.76 23.09 -15.74
N ASN A 101 4.90 23.36 -16.73
CA ASN A 101 3.49 23.65 -16.51
C ASN A 101 2.68 22.93 -17.59
N ASN A 102 2.04 21.84 -17.21
CA ASN A 102 1.24 20.98 -18.10
C ASN A 102 -0.26 21.30 -18.04
N LYS A 103 -0.69 22.28 -17.23
CA LYS A 103 -2.10 22.66 -17.11
C LYS A 103 -2.74 22.99 -18.47
N PRO A 104 -2.15 23.84 -19.34
CA PRO A 104 -2.76 24.16 -20.63
C PRO A 104 -2.94 22.92 -21.52
N VAL A 105 -1.92 22.07 -21.57
CA VAL A 105 -1.92 20.84 -22.38
C VAL A 105 -3.01 19.88 -21.89
N ILE A 106 -3.13 19.72 -20.57
CA ILE A 106 -4.10 18.77 -20.00
C ILE A 106 -5.53 19.29 -20.13
N GLU A 107 -5.76 20.58 -19.89
CA GLU A 107 -7.08 21.21 -20.03
C GLU A 107 -7.55 21.20 -21.49
N GLU A 108 -6.65 21.44 -22.45
CA GLU A 108 -6.96 21.41 -23.88
C GLU A 108 -7.21 19.99 -24.40
N LYS A 109 -6.32 19.03 -24.10
CA LYS A 109 -6.38 17.68 -24.68
C LYS A 109 -7.38 16.76 -23.98
N TYR A 110 -7.51 16.87 -22.66
CA TYR A 110 -8.32 15.94 -21.85
C TYR A 110 -9.58 16.60 -21.30
N GLY A 111 -9.76 17.91 -21.46
CA GLY A 111 -10.89 18.64 -20.85
C GLY A 111 -10.88 18.56 -19.32
N TYR A 112 -9.72 18.32 -18.72
CA TYR A 112 -9.59 18.05 -17.29
C TYR A 112 -9.03 19.27 -16.54
N PRO A 113 -9.82 19.90 -15.64
CA PRO A 113 -9.39 21.10 -14.94
C PRO A 113 -8.30 20.82 -13.92
N ILE A 114 -7.18 21.56 -14.00
CA ILE A 114 -6.03 21.40 -13.13
C ILE A 114 -5.87 22.61 -12.20
N LYS A 115 -5.57 22.33 -10.93
CA LYS A 115 -5.28 23.37 -9.93
C LYS A 115 -3.88 23.95 -10.14
N GLU A 116 -3.71 25.24 -9.82
CA GLU A 116 -2.40 25.88 -9.81
C GLU A 116 -1.68 25.57 -8.51
N GLU A 117 -0.58 24.83 -8.60
CA GLU A 117 0.12 24.23 -7.46
C GLU A 117 1.64 24.16 -7.72
N GLY A 118 2.38 23.57 -6.78
CA GLY A 118 3.83 23.41 -6.88
C GLY A 118 4.29 22.47 -8.01
N LEU A 119 5.58 22.55 -8.33
CA LEU A 119 6.20 21.77 -9.42
C LEU A 119 6.07 20.25 -9.26
N SER A 120 6.10 19.75 -8.02
CA SER A 120 5.86 18.33 -7.70
C SER A 120 4.51 17.83 -8.21
N TYR A 121 3.47 18.67 -8.07
CA TYR A 121 2.13 18.37 -8.55
C TYR A 121 2.07 18.32 -10.06
N TYR A 122 2.69 19.29 -10.75
CA TYR A 122 2.76 19.26 -12.21
C TYR A 122 3.51 18.05 -12.75
N ILE A 123 4.59 17.61 -12.10
CA ILE A 123 5.32 16.40 -12.52
C ILE A 123 4.49 15.13 -12.27
N LEU A 124 3.77 15.05 -11.14
CA LEU A 124 2.86 13.93 -10.92
C LEU A 124 1.71 13.92 -11.94
N MET A 125 1.17 15.08 -12.30
CA MET A 125 0.17 15.18 -13.37
C MET A 125 0.76 14.85 -14.75
N ASP A 126 2.02 15.21 -15.01
CA ASP A 126 2.72 14.90 -16.25
C ASP A 126 2.81 13.39 -16.46
N HIS A 127 3.08 12.68 -15.36
CA HIS A 127 3.05 11.23 -15.31
C HIS A 127 1.64 10.66 -15.56
N LEU A 128 0.65 11.08 -14.77
CA LEU A 128 -0.70 10.52 -14.80
C LEU A 128 -1.41 10.75 -16.15
N PHE A 129 -1.13 11.86 -16.82
CA PHE A 129 -1.66 12.20 -18.14
C PHE A 129 -0.74 11.79 -19.30
N ARG A 130 0.47 11.30 -19.02
CA ARG A 130 1.46 10.85 -20.01
C ARG A 130 1.85 11.98 -20.98
N CYS A 131 2.11 13.17 -20.45
CA CYS A 131 2.46 14.36 -21.25
C CYS A 131 3.94 14.44 -21.62
N GLU A 132 4.81 13.71 -20.92
CA GLU A 132 6.25 13.60 -21.19
C GLU A 132 7.03 14.93 -21.18
N LEU A 133 6.59 15.90 -20.37
CA LEU A 133 7.24 17.21 -20.24
C LEU A 133 8.31 17.21 -19.13
N ALA A 134 8.17 16.39 -18.09
CA ALA A 134 9.10 16.35 -16.97
C ALA A 134 10.49 15.84 -17.38
N HIS A 135 11.53 16.25 -16.64
CA HIS A 135 12.85 15.66 -16.80
C HIS A 135 12.83 14.20 -16.30
N PRO A 136 13.41 13.21 -17.04
CA PRO A 136 13.28 11.79 -16.69
C PRO A 136 13.69 11.43 -15.26
N THR A 137 14.75 12.05 -14.72
CA THR A 137 15.19 11.80 -13.33
C THR A 137 14.25 12.39 -12.28
N ASP A 138 13.56 13.49 -12.61
CA ASP A 138 12.61 14.10 -11.69
C ASP A 138 11.30 13.30 -11.69
N LEU A 139 10.90 12.82 -12.87
CA LEU A 139 9.77 11.91 -13.03
C LEU A 139 9.98 10.61 -12.24
N ASP A 140 11.13 9.95 -12.39
CA ASP A 140 11.50 8.75 -11.63
C ASP A 140 11.44 9.01 -10.11
N TYR A 141 12.04 10.12 -9.66
CA TYR A 141 12.00 10.51 -8.25
C TYR A 141 10.57 10.68 -7.72
N VAL A 142 9.70 11.38 -8.46
CA VAL A 142 8.31 11.61 -8.08
C VAL A 142 7.54 10.28 -8.04
N GLN A 143 7.66 9.44 -9.08
CA GLN A 143 7.01 8.12 -9.14
C GLN A 143 7.35 7.27 -7.90
N ARG A 144 8.65 7.09 -7.62
CA ARG A 144 9.14 6.26 -6.51
C ARG A 144 8.74 6.81 -5.14
N THR A 145 8.85 8.12 -4.96
CA THR A 145 8.49 8.79 -3.70
C THR A 145 6.98 8.74 -3.46
N SER A 146 6.17 8.95 -4.49
CA SER A 146 4.71 8.79 -4.43
C SER A 146 4.30 7.38 -4.01
N LEU A 147 4.90 6.33 -4.60
CA LEU A 147 4.61 4.95 -4.23
C LEU A 147 5.00 4.65 -2.76
N SER A 148 6.14 5.17 -2.30
CA SER A 148 6.59 5.03 -0.91
C SER A 148 5.66 5.74 0.08
N LEU A 149 5.17 6.94 -0.27
CA LEU A 149 4.16 7.67 0.50
C LEU A 149 2.85 6.87 0.58
N ILE A 150 2.36 6.35 -0.54
CA ILE A 150 1.14 5.54 -0.59
C ILE A 150 1.27 4.30 0.28
N GLN A 151 2.40 3.57 0.20
CA GLN A 151 2.66 2.42 1.05
C GLN A 151 2.67 2.78 2.54
N SER A 152 3.26 3.92 2.90
CA SER A 152 3.23 4.43 4.27
C SER A 152 1.81 4.75 4.75
N PHE A 153 0.97 5.32 3.88
CA PHE A 153 -0.40 5.67 4.22
C PHE A 153 -1.31 4.44 4.31
N LYS A 154 -1.07 3.40 3.51
CA LYS A 154 -1.77 2.11 3.62
C LYS A 154 -1.57 1.48 4.99
N GLU A 155 -0.36 1.59 5.55
CA GLU A 155 -0.07 1.12 6.90
C GLU A 155 -0.83 1.90 7.99
N ILE A 156 -0.98 3.22 7.82
CA ILE A 156 -1.82 4.02 8.72
C ILE A 156 -3.28 3.60 8.61
N ALA A 157 -3.81 3.48 7.38
CA ALA A 157 -5.19 3.08 7.13
C ALA A 157 -5.50 1.70 7.76
N ARG A 158 -4.57 0.75 7.61
CA ARG A 158 -4.64 -0.58 8.21
C ARG A 158 -4.66 -0.54 9.74
N ARG A 159 -3.73 0.19 10.37
CA ARG A 159 -3.67 0.33 11.83
C ARG A 159 -4.88 1.05 12.42
N LYS A 160 -5.61 1.81 11.61
CA LYS A 160 -6.89 2.44 11.97
C LYS A 160 -8.11 1.61 11.55
N CYS A 161 -7.90 0.43 11.00
CA CYS A 161 -8.94 -0.44 10.45
C CYS A 161 -9.90 0.27 9.47
N ASN A 162 -9.42 1.29 8.73
CA ASN A 162 -10.22 2.07 7.80
C ASN A 162 -10.13 1.46 6.39
N ILE A 163 -11.07 0.58 6.07
CA ILE A 163 -11.15 -0.10 4.76
C ILE A 163 -11.40 0.86 3.59
N LEU A 164 -12.21 1.91 3.81
CA LEU A 164 -12.54 2.86 2.75
C LEU A 164 -11.29 3.61 2.29
N LEU A 165 -10.50 4.11 3.24
CA LEU A 165 -9.24 4.78 2.95
C LEU A 165 -8.25 3.82 2.30
N LEU A 166 -8.13 2.60 2.82
CA LEU A 166 -7.24 1.59 2.28
C LEU A 166 -7.56 1.30 0.80
N ASN A 167 -8.84 1.14 0.47
CA ASN A 167 -9.30 0.95 -0.91
C ASN A 167 -8.94 2.14 -1.81
N ARG A 168 -9.16 3.39 -1.33
CA ARG A 168 -8.78 4.59 -2.08
C ARG A 168 -7.26 4.70 -2.31
N LEU A 169 -6.45 4.25 -1.34
CA LEU A 169 -5.00 4.21 -1.48
C LEU A 169 -4.52 3.16 -2.49
N PHE A 170 -5.18 2.00 -2.57
CA PHE A 170 -4.91 1.01 -3.64
C PHE A 170 -5.28 1.56 -5.02
N VAL A 171 -6.39 2.28 -5.14
CA VAL A 171 -6.74 2.97 -6.40
C VAL A 171 -5.64 3.94 -6.80
N LEU A 172 -5.19 4.78 -5.86
CA LEU A 172 -4.12 5.75 -6.12
C LEU A 172 -2.78 5.09 -6.48
N GLU A 173 -2.44 3.97 -5.84
CA GLU A 173 -1.27 3.18 -6.21
C GLU A 173 -1.34 2.73 -7.67
N ARG A 174 -2.47 2.16 -8.10
CA ARG A 174 -2.69 1.73 -9.49
C ARG A 174 -2.64 2.90 -10.47
N MET A 175 -3.18 4.06 -10.09
CA MET A 175 -3.12 5.29 -10.89
C MET A 175 -1.66 5.67 -11.17
N VAL A 176 -0.80 5.65 -10.14
CA VAL A 176 0.64 5.93 -10.28
C VAL A 176 1.33 4.82 -11.06
N VAL A 177 1.05 3.54 -10.80
CA VAL A 177 1.71 2.44 -11.52
C VAL A 177 1.36 2.44 -13.01
N GLN A 178 0.07 2.55 -13.34
CA GLN A 178 -0.42 2.44 -14.72
C GLN A 178 -0.45 3.77 -15.47
N ALA A 179 -0.02 4.86 -14.85
CA ALA A 179 -0.13 6.23 -15.37
C ALA A 179 -1.57 6.52 -15.85
N VAL A 180 -2.51 6.47 -14.91
CA VAL A 180 -3.95 6.69 -15.15
C VAL A 180 -4.42 7.82 -14.24
N PHE A 181 -4.93 8.90 -14.82
CA PHE A 181 -5.29 10.11 -14.08
C PHE A 181 -6.60 10.02 -13.28
N ASP A 182 -7.48 9.06 -13.58
CA ASP A 182 -8.73 8.83 -12.86
C ASP A 182 -9.19 7.36 -13.02
N GLU A 183 -9.77 6.78 -11.97
CA GLU A 183 -10.17 5.35 -11.92
C GLU A 183 -11.18 4.97 -13.01
N GLU A 184 -11.99 5.92 -13.45
CA GLU A 184 -12.97 5.72 -14.52
C GLU A 184 -12.31 5.43 -15.88
N TYR A 185 -11.04 5.80 -16.06
CA TYR A 185 -10.27 5.60 -17.28
C TYR A 185 -9.28 4.43 -17.14
N SER A 186 -9.62 3.41 -16.34
CA SER A 186 -8.76 2.24 -16.10
C SER A 186 -8.38 1.48 -17.38
N ASP A 187 -9.14 1.64 -18.47
CA ASP A 187 -8.82 1.07 -19.79
C ASP A 187 -7.55 1.68 -20.42
N LEU A 188 -7.06 2.83 -19.94
CA LEU A 188 -5.76 3.38 -20.34
C LEU A 188 -4.60 2.42 -20.01
N GLN A 189 -4.77 1.50 -19.05
CA GLN A 189 -3.76 0.49 -18.68
C GLN A 189 -3.55 -0.56 -19.79
N VAL A 190 -4.55 -0.80 -20.65
CA VAL A 190 -4.47 -1.77 -21.76
C VAL A 190 -4.09 -1.10 -23.09
N GLY A 191 -3.59 0.14 -23.03
CA GLY A 191 -3.19 0.91 -24.21
C GLY A 191 -4.36 1.35 -25.08
N ALA A 192 -5.54 1.60 -24.49
CA ALA A 192 -6.60 2.33 -25.17
C ALA A 192 -6.29 3.83 -25.21
N GLU A 193 -6.77 4.53 -26.24
CA GLU A 193 -6.64 5.98 -26.35
C GLU A 193 -7.73 6.67 -25.50
N PHE A 194 -7.42 7.87 -24.98
CA PHE A 194 -8.35 8.62 -24.13
C PHE A 194 -9.66 8.92 -24.87
N GLU A 195 -9.57 9.34 -26.12
CA GLU A 195 -10.67 9.72 -26.99
C GLU A 195 -11.63 8.53 -27.22
N GLU A 196 -11.09 7.32 -27.37
CA GLU A 196 -11.87 6.09 -27.49
C GLU A 196 -12.66 5.81 -26.21
N ILE A 197 -11.98 5.87 -25.05
CA ILE A 197 -12.61 5.63 -23.74
C ILE A 197 -13.69 6.68 -23.48
N PHE A 198 -13.40 7.95 -23.75
CA PHE A 198 -14.32 9.06 -23.56
C PHE A 198 -15.59 8.90 -24.42
N ALA A 199 -15.44 8.56 -25.70
CA ALA A 199 -16.58 8.32 -26.60
C ALA A 199 -17.43 7.13 -26.14
N ARG A 200 -16.81 6.03 -25.71
CA ARG A 200 -17.51 4.85 -25.18
C ARG A 200 -18.29 5.15 -23.91
N LYS A 201 -17.69 5.93 -22.99
CA LYS A 201 -18.36 6.37 -21.76
C LYS A 201 -19.62 7.16 -22.10
N PHE A 202 -19.55 8.06 -23.08
CA PHE A 202 -20.70 8.83 -23.54
C PHE A 202 -21.81 7.94 -24.13
N LYS A 203 -21.42 6.86 -24.82
CA LYS A 203 -22.33 5.85 -25.38
C LYS A 203 -22.80 4.78 -24.39
N LYS A 204 -22.31 4.81 -23.14
CA LYS A 204 -22.56 3.78 -22.11
C LYS A 204 -22.15 2.36 -22.55
N GLU A 205 -21.09 2.27 -23.35
CA GLU A 205 -20.52 1.00 -23.77
C GLU A 205 -19.64 0.39 -22.66
N GLY A 206 -19.50 -0.94 -22.65
CA GLY A 206 -18.66 -1.64 -21.68
C GLY A 206 -17.16 -1.47 -21.91
N LYS A 207 -16.36 -1.97 -20.95
CA LYS A 207 -14.89 -1.88 -20.97
C LYS A 207 -14.25 -2.54 -22.18
N ILE A 208 -13.10 -2.02 -22.59
CA ILE A 208 -12.30 -2.54 -23.69
C ILE A 208 -11.67 -3.88 -23.29
N LYS A 209 -12.14 -4.98 -23.90
CA LYS A 209 -11.50 -6.29 -23.81
C LYS A 209 -10.37 -6.41 -24.84
N LYS A 210 -9.23 -5.76 -24.59
CA LYS A 210 -7.99 -6.06 -25.33
C LYS A 210 -7.35 -7.34 -24.76
N GLY A 211 -6.59 -8.08 -25.58
CA GLY A 211 -5.93 -9.35 -25.25
C GLY A 211 -4.76 -9.23 -24.25
N PHE A 212 -4.89 -8.33 -23.28
CA PHE A 212 -3.92 -8.10 -22.23
C PHE A 212 -4.07 -9.18 -21.15
N VAL A 213 -3.02 -9.97 -20.93
CA VAL A 213 -3.01 -11.01 -19.89
C VAL A 213 -2.79 -10.35 -18.54
N LYS A 214 -3.86 -10.18 -17.77
CA LYS A 214 -3.79 -9.68 -16.39
C LYS A 214 -3.39 -10.81 -15.44
N PRO A 215 -2.68 -10.51 -14.35
CA PRO A 215 -2.51 -11.48 -13.28
C PRO A 215 -3.85 -11.71 -12.58
N GLU A 216 -4.07 -12.95 -12.16
CA GLU A 216 -5.25 -13.38 -11.43
C GLU A 216 -4.85 -14.07 -10.14
N ILE A 217 -5.74 -14.00 -9.14
CA ILE A 217 -5.57 -14.69 -7.86
C ILE A 217 -6.70 -15.71 -7.67
N ASN A 218 -6.32 -16.96 -7.44
CA ASN A 218 -7.24 -18.04 -7.15
C ASN A 218 -7.16 -18.43 -5.68
N ILE A 219 -8.31 -18.47 -5.03
CA ILE A 219 -8.48 -18.89 -3.64
C ILE A 219 -9.16 -20.25 -3.67
N SER A 220 -8.55 -21.24 -3.04
CA SER A 220 -9.08 -22.60 -2.99
C SER A 220 -8.91 -23.21 -1.61
N ASN A 221 -9.59 -24.34 -1.36
CA ASN A 221 -9.46 -25.13 -0.13
C ASN A 221 -9.69 -24.32 1.15
N ILE A 222 -10.71 -23.46 1.15
CA ILE A 222 -11.09 -22.66 2.33
C ILE A 222 -11.57 -23.58 3.44
N LYS A 223 -10.94 -23.47 4.62
CA LYS A 223 -11.26 -24.21 5.84
C LYS A 223 -11.30 -23.26 7.02
N ALA A 224 -12.28 -23.41 7.91
CA ALA A 224 -12.31 -22.73 9.20
C ALA A 224 -12.38 -23.78 10.31
N TYR A 225 -11.51 -23.70 11.31
CA TYR A 225 -11.40 -24.69 12.38
C TYR A 225 -10.93 -24.05 13.69
N VAL A 226 -11.12 -24.75 14.80
CA VAL A 226 -10.59 -24.37 16.13
C VAL A 226 -9.39 -25.26 16.45
N GLU A 227 -8.26 -24.68 16.80
CA GLU A 227 -7.10 -25.45 17.28
C GLU A 227 -7.34 -25.84 18.74
N GLN A 228 -7.64 -27.12 19.01
CA GLN A 228 -7.62 -27.66 20.37
C GLN A 228 -6.21 -28.10 20.74
N THR A 229 -5.80 -27.84 21.98
CA THR A 229 -4.45 -28.12 22.50
C THR A 229 -4.15 -29.61 22.66
N ASN A 230 -5.14 -30.50 22.53
CA ASN A 230 -4.95 -31.94 22.48
C ASN A 230 -6.01 -32.56 21.56
N LEU A 231 -5.55 -33.41 20.63
CA LEU A 231 -6.30 -34.22 19.67
C LEU A 231 -6.83 -33.51 18.41
N LEU A 232 -6.51 -34.18 17.29
CA LEU A 232 -6.67 -33.83 15.89
C LEU A 232 -8.12 -33.88 15.39
N ASP A 233 -9.10 -33.55 16.23
CA ASP A 233 -10.51 -33.56 15.84
C ASP A 233 -10.99 -32.13 15.54
N SER A 234 -10.80 -31.71 14.30
CA SER A 234 -11.34 -30.45 13.79
C SER A 234 -12.87 -30.49 13.77
N HIS A 235 -13.53 -29.85 14.75
CA HIS A 235 -14.99 -29.67 14.76
C HIS A 235 -15.44 -28.58 13.78
N SER A 236 -15.25 -28.80 12.49
CA SER A 236 -15.82 -27.96 11.44
C SER A 236 -16.73 -28.80 10.55
N VAL A 237 -18.04 -28.58 10.66
CA VAL A 237 -18.99 -29.11 9.67
C VAL A 237 -19.21 -28.01 8.63
N TYR A 238 -18.79 -28.26 7.40
CA TYR A 238 -19.10 -27.40 6.26
C TYR A 238 -20.47 -27.80 5.72
N LYS A 239 -21.47 -26.92 5.88
CA LYS A 239 -22.82 -27.13 5.36
C LYS A 239 -23.32 -25.82 4.76
N ASP A 240 -23.80 -25.88 3.52
CA ASP A 240 -24.45 -24.76 2.81
C ASP A 240 -23.61 -23.46 2.77
N ASN A 241 -22.32 -23.54 2.38
CA ASN A 241 -21.37 -22.41 2.40
C ASN A 241 -21.20 -21.75 3.77
N SER A 242 -21.50 -22.47 4.85
CA SER A 242 -21.33 -22.00 6.22
C SER A 242 -20.53 -22.98 7.06
N PHE A 243 -19.64 -22.45 7.89
CA PHE A 243 -18.92 -23.21 8.89
C PHE A 243 -19.64 -23.12 10.24
N VAL A 244 -19.82 -24.24 10.91
CA VAL A 244 -20.35 -24.29 12.28
C VAL A 244 -19.20 -24.57 13.24
N LEU A 245 -18.95 -23.67 14.19
CA LEU A 245 -17.82 -23.71 15.12
C LEU A 245 -18.26 -23.51 16.58
N PRO A 246 -17.48 -23.94 17.58
CA PRO A 246 -17.74 -23.66 18.99
C PRO A 246 -17.75 -22.16 19.33
N GLU A 247 -18.72 -21.70 20.11
CA GLU A 247 -18.74 -20.33 20.68
C GLU A 247 -17.49 -20.03 21.53
N ASN A 248 -17.07 -18.76 21.57
CA ASN A 248 -15.95 -18.25 22.38
C ASN A 248 -14.61 -18.96 22.16
N SER A 249 -14.43 -19.58 20.99
CA SER A 249 -13.20 -20.28 20.61
C SER A 249 -12.29 -19.40 19.76
N LYS A 250 -10.98 -19.69 19.76
CA LYS A 250 -10.04 -19.10 18.81
C LYS A 250 -10.15 -19.87 17.48
N VAL A 251 -10.61 -19.19 16.44
CA VAL A 251 -10.83 -19.75 15.11
C VAL A 251 -9.65 -19.42 14.21
N THR A 252 -9.22 -20.41 13.45
CA THR A 252 -8.26 -20.28 12.35
C THR A 252 -8.98 -20.48 11.02
N LEU A 253 -8.93 -19.47 10.16
CA LEU A 253 -9.32 -19.55 8.76
C LEU A 253 -8.07 -19.82 7.92
N SER A 254 -8.07 -20.92 7.17
CA SER A 254 -6.97 -21.34 6.31
C SER A 254 -7.43 -21.55 4.88
N PHE A 255 -6.63 -21.13 3.90
CA PHE A 255 -6.90 -21.35 2.48
C PHE A 255 -5.61 -21.35 1.67
N ASN A 256 -5.69 -21.83 0.43
CA ASN A 256 -4.59 -21.81 -0.52
C ASN A 256 -4.80 -20.68 -1.52
N VAL A 257 -3.70 -20.01 -1.88
CA VAL A 257 -3.65 -18.93 -2.86
C VAL A 257 -2.73 -19.34 -4.00
N GLU A 258 -3.27 -19.36 -5.21
CA GLU A 258 -2.52 -19.58 -6.44
C GLU A 258 -2.50 -18.28 -7.26
N LEU A 259 -1.31 -17.88 -7.72
CA LEU A 259 -1.11 -16.71 -8.57
C LEU A 259 -0.96 -17.14 -10.04
N ILE A 260 -1.87 -16.69 -10.89
CA ILE A 260 -1.90 -16.98 -12.32
C ILE A 260 -1.49 -15.75 -13.11
N GLY A 261 -0.76 -15.93 -14.21
CA GLY A 261 -0.35 -14.86 -15.12
C GLY A 261 1.03 -14.26 -14.80
N PRO A 262 1.29 -13.01 -15.22
CA PRO A 262 2.63 -12.42 -15.17
C PRO A 262 3.05 -12.04 -13.74
N THR A 263 4.30 -12.35 -13.40
CA THR A 263 4.93 -11.99 -12.12
C THR A 263 5.37 -10.53 -12.06
N MET A 264 5.68 -9.92 -13.20
CA MET A 264 5.99 -8.49 -13.31
C MET A 264 4.76 -7.71 -13.78
N VAL A 265 4.61 -6.50 -13.26
CA VAL A 265 3.56 -5.59 -13.72
C VAL A 265 4.01 -4.95 -15.02
N HIS A 266 3.18 -5.05 -16.05
CA HIS A 266 3.33 -4.28 -17.27
C HIS A 266 2.87 -2.85 -16.99
N ALA A 267 3.85 -1.98 -16.73
CA ALA A 267 3.66 -0.57 -16.43
C ALA A 267 4.63 0.26 -17.30
N PRO A 268 4.36 0.43 -18.61
CA PRO A 268 5.34 0.99 -19.56
C PRO A 268 5.72 2.46 -19.28
N PHE A 269 4.92 3.18 -18.49
CA PHE A 269 5.16 4.57 -18.12
C PHE A 269 5.85 4.73 -16.76
N LEU A 270 5.99 3.64 -16.00
CA LEU A 270 6.73 3.61 -14.73
C LEU A 270 8.20 3.31 -15.03
N LYS A 271 9.13 4.04 -14.38
CA LYS A 271 10.57 3.82 -14.59
C LYS A 271 11.13 2.62 -13.85
N GLU A 272 10.50 2.22 -12.75
CA GLU A 272 10.91 1.08 -11.95
C GLU A 272 10.09 -0.16 -12.32
N ASP A 273 10.78 -1.28 -12.52
CA ASP A 273 10.12 -2.58 -12.66
C ASP A 273 9.55 -3.00 -11.30
N ILE A 274 8.26 -3.30 -11.28
CA ILE A 274 7.59 -3.75 -10.06
C ILE A 274 7.00 -5.15 -10.24
N PHE A 275 7.04 -5.93 -9.18
CA PHE A 275 6.45 -7.26 -9.14
C PHE A 275 4.97 -7.19 -8.76
N THR A 276 4.17 -8.02 -9.40
CA THR A 276 2.76 -8.25 -9.05
C THR A 276 2.69 -8.69 -7.59
N THR A 277 2.12 -7.84 -6.75
CA THR A 277 1.94 -8.12 -5.32
C THR A 277 0.45 -8.08 -4.99
N TRP A 278 -0.02 -9.11 -4.28
CA TRP A 278 -1.38 -9.18 -3.76
C TRP A 278 -1.37 -8.98 -2.25
N SER A 279 -2.17 -8.05 -1.77
CA SER A 279 -2.43 -7.87 -0.34
C SER A 279 -3.76 -8.53 0.00
N ILE A 280 -3.71 -9.50 0.92
CA ILE A 280 -4.87 -10.25 1.36
C ILE A 280 -5.26 -9.79 2.76
N PHE A 281 -6.53 -9.41 2.90
CA PHE A 281 -7.12 -8.93 4.13
C PHE A 281 -8.29 -9.82 4.53
N LEU A 282 -8.50 -9.95 5.84
CA LEU A 282 -9.73 -10.50 6.40
C LEU A 282 -10.60 -9.35 6.89
N LEU A 283 -11.88 -9.37 6.51
CA LEU A 283 -12.90 -8.49 7.07
C LEU A 283 -13.87 -9.35 7.87
N ILE A 284 -14.18 -8.92 9.09
CA ILE A 284 -15.16 -9.57 9.96
C ILE A 284 -16.32 -8.60 10.14
N ASN A 285 -17.50 -8.95 9.64
CA ASN A 285 -18.69 -8.09 9.62
C ASN A 285 -18.36 -6.70 9.03
N ASP A 286 -17.71 -6.69 7.87
CA ASP A 286 -17.25 -5.50 7.14
C ASP A 286 -16.19 -4.64 7.86
N SER A 287 -15.69 -5.08 9.02
CA SER A 287 -14.60 -4.42 9.74
C SER A 287 -13.26 -5.07 9.39
N LEU A 288 -12.29 -4.26 9.00
CA LEU A 288 -10.94 -4.70 8.64
C LEU A 288 -10.18 -5.24 9.86
N THR A 289 -9.56 -6.42 9.74
CA THR A 289 -8.60 -6.91 10.74
C THR A 289 -7.25 -6.23 10.58
N GLU A 290 -6.48 -6.09 11.66
CA GLU A 290 -5.12 -5.54 11.56
C GLU A 290 -4.17 -6.44 10.78
N GLU A 291 -4.36 -7.76 10.83
CA GLU A 291 -3.53 -8.72 10.10
C GLU A 291 -3.80 -8.65 8.59
N TYR A 292 -2.71 -8.71 7.81
CA TYR A 292 -2.77 -8.85 6.37
C TYR A 292 -1.58 -9.68 5.90
N ILE A 293 -1.72 -10.30 4.73
CA ILE A 293 -0.70 -11.16 4.17
C ILE A 293 -0.39 -10.67 2.76
N GLU A 294 0.88 -10.34 2.50
CA GLU A 294 1.36 -10.12 1.15
C GLU A 294 1.75 -11.45 0.50
N VAL A 295 1.32 -11.62 -0.75
CA VAL A 295 1.64 -12.77 -1.59
C VAL A 295 2.31 -12.27 -2.86
N LYS A 296 3.55 -12.74 -3.07
CA LYS A 296 4.40 -12.45 -4.24
C LYS A 296 4.83 -13.72 -4.97
N GLU A 297 4.71 -14.87 -4.31
CA GLU A 297 5.13 -16.18 -4.80
C GLU A 297 3.92 -16.98 -5.25
N LYS A 298 4.16 -17.94 -6.15
CA LYS A 298 3.15 -18.92 -6.55
C LYS A 298 2.90 -19.88 -5.38
N ASP A 299 1.64 -20.26 -5.19
CA ASP A 299 1.17 -21.27 -4.24
C ASP A 299 1.56 -21.02 -2.78
N LYS A 300 0.71 -20.26 -2.07
CA LYS A 300 0.90 -19.95 -0.65
C LYS A 300 -0.31 -20.36 0.17
N SER A 301 -0.06 -21.08 1.27
CA SER A 301 -1.09 -21.31 2.29
C SER A 301 -1.18 -20.09 3.21
N VAL A 302 -2.39 -19.57 3.38
CA VAL A 302 -2.69 -18.33 4.09
C VAL A 302 -3.58 -18.68 5.29
N LYS A 303 -3.24 -18.13 6.45
CA LYS A 303 -3.97 -18.35 7.70
C LYS A 303 -4.26 -17.03 8.39
N PHE A 304 -5.49 -16.88 8.86
CA PHE A 304 -5.91 -15.79 9.74
C PHE A 304 -6.47 -16.37 11.03
N THR A 305 -6.19 -15.73 12.16
CA THR A 305 -6.75 -16.14 13.44
C THR A 305 -7.62 -15.04 14.04
N PHE A 306 -8.78 -15.40 14.58
CA PHE A 306 -9.71 -14.47 15.19
C PHE A 306 -10.52 -15.15 16.30
N ASN A 307 -11.15 -14.36 17.15
CA ASN A 307 -11.97 -14.89 18.24
C ASN A 307 -13.42 -15.04 17.78
N GLY A 308 -13.96 -16.24 17.93
CA GLY A 308 -15.38 -16.53 17.74
C GLY A 308 -16.25 -15.82 18.79
N THR A 309 -17.48 -15.49 18.41
CA THR A 309 -18.47 -14.86 19.30
C THR A 309 -19.74 -15.68 19.35
N ASN A 310 -20.68 -15.32 20.22
CA ASN A 310 -22.01 -15.92 20.27
C ASN A 310 -22.95 -15.52 19.12
N LYS A 311 -22.50 -14.66 18.19
CA LYS A 311 -23.28 -14.23 17.03
C LYS A 311 -22.66 -14.76 15.74
N PRO A 312 -23.48 -15.06 14.71
CA PRO A 312 -22.98 -15.35 13.37
C PRO A 312 -22.06 -14.23 12.88
N MET A 313 -21.01 -14.62 12.16
CA MET A 313 -20.06 -13.70 11.55
C MET A 313 -20.05 -13.88 10.04
N ASN A 314 -20.01 -12.77 9.32
CA ASN A 314 -19.69 -12.74 7.90
C ASN A 314 -18.20 -12.42 7.75
N LEU A 315 -17.43 -13.37 7.25
CA LEU A 315 -16.02 -13.20 6.93
C LEU A 315 -15.89 -12.89 5.44
N LYS A 316 -15.12 -11.86 5.08
CA LYS A 316 -14.75 -11.60 3.69
C LYS A 316 -13.24 -11.63 3.54
N ILE A 317 -12.76 -12.47 2.63
CA ILE A 317 -11.36 -12.46 2.20
C ILE A 317 -11.28 -11.45 1.05
N ALA A 318 -10.61 -10.32 1.26
CA ALA A 318 -10.40 -9.31 0.24
C ALA A 318 -8.96 -9.36 -0.27
N CYS A 319 -8.80 -9.65 -1.55
CA CYS A 319 -7.53 -9.64 -2.26
C CYS A 319 -7.43 -8.39 -3.11
N LYS A 320 -6.48 -7.51 -2.77
CA LYS A 320 -6.24 -6.25 -3.50
C LYS A 320 -4.91 -6.31 -4.22
N ASN A 321 -4.90 -5.90 -5.48
CA ASN A 321 -3.67 -5.75 -6.27
C ASN A 321 -3.21 -4.30 -6.32
N GLY A 322 -1.93 -4.01 -6.14
CA GLY A 322 -1.40 -2.64 -6.24
C GLY A 322 -1.11 -2.17 -7.67
N GLY A 323 -0.93 -3.10 -8.61
CA GLY A 323 -0.40 -2.82 -9.94
C GLY A 323 -1.44 -2.69 -11.06
N TYR A 324 -2.62 -3.27 -10.93
CA TYR A 324 -3.65 -3.26 -11.97
C TYR A 324 -5.04 -2.93 -11.44
N PHE A 325 -5.85 -2.31 -12.28
CA PHE A 325 -7.26 -2.07 -12.01
C PHE A 325 -8.13 -3.27 -12.38
N ASP A 326 -9.26 -3.38 -11.69
CA ASP A 326 -10.36 -4.29 -11.99
C ASP A 326 -10.02 -5.78 -11.88
N ILE A 327 -9.04 -6.12 -11.04
CA ILE A 327 -8.67 -7.52 -10.77
C ILE A 327 -8.82 -7.89 -9.29
N ASP A 328 -9.29 -6.98 -8.45
CA ASP A 328 -9.55 -7.28 -7.04
C ASP A 328 -10.56 -8.43 -6.92
N LYS A 329 -10.32 -9.30 -5.94
CA LYS A 329 -11.18 -10.46 -5.67
C LYS A 329 -11.66 -10.44 -4.24
N GLU A 330 -12.92 -10.78 -4.04
CA GLU A 330 -13.54 -10.87 -2.72
C GLU A 330 -14.32 -12.18 -2.60
N GLU A 331 -14.06 -12.94 -1.54
CA GLU A 331 -14.77 -14.18 -1.23
C GLU A 331 -15.46 -14.05 0.13
N SER A 332 -16.77 -14.30 0.17
CA SER A 332 -17.57 -14.18 1.40
C SER A 332 -17.86 -15.57 1.99
N ILE A 333 -17.69 -15.69 3.30
CA ILE A 333 -17.82 -16.93 4.06
C ILE A 333 -18.68 -16.63 5.30
N ASN A 334 -19.73 -17.41 5.51
CA ASN A 334 -20.54 -17.28 6.72
C ASN A 334 -20.07 -18.28 7.78
N VAL A 335 -19.91 -17.81 9.02
CA VAL A 335 -19.55 -18.65 10.17
C VAL A 335 -20.61 -18.52 11.24
N LYS A 336 -21.14 -19.66 11.67
CA LYS A 336 -22.10 -19.78 12.78
C LYS A 336 -21.41 -20.39 13.97
N PHE A 337 -21.75 -19.90 15.15
CA PHE A 337 -21.22 -20.41 16.40
C PHE A 337 -22.31 -21.14 17.18
N ILE A 338 -21.96 -22.27 17.78
CA ILE A 338 -22.85 -23.07 18.62
C ILE A 338 -22.24 -23.32 19.98
N LYS A 339 -23.09 -23.34 21.03
CA LYS A 339 -22.69 -23.85 22.34
C LYS A 339 -22.43 -25.34 22.22
N LEU A 340 -21.24 -25.78 22.61
CA LEU A 340 -20.98 -27.18 22.85
C LEU A 340 -21.82 -27.59 24.07
N ILE A 341 -22.75 -28.52 23.86
CA ILE A 341 -23.42 -29.19 24.97
C ILE A 341 -22.38 -30.14 25.54
N GLU A 342 -21.81 -29.81 26.70
CA GLU A 342 -21.08 -30.80 27.48
C GLU A 342 -22.05 -31.91 27.84
N ASN A 343 -21.94 -33.04 27.14
CA ASN A 343 -22.52 -34.29 27.62
C ASN A 343 -21.78 -34.63 28.91
N THR A 344 -22.27 -34.12 30.03
CA THR A 344 -21.98 -34.72 31.33
C THR A 344 -22.47 -36.15 31.23
N PRO A 345 -21.60 -37.17 31.36
CA PRO A 345 -22.11 -38.52 31.53
C PRO A 345 -23.03 -38.47 32.75
N LYS A 346 -24.30 -38.81 32.55
CA LYS A 346 -25.16 -39.15 33.68
C LYS A 346 -24.51 -40.40 34.26
N ASP A 347 -23.86 -40.24 35.40
CA ASP A 347 -23.55 -41.37 36.27
C ASP A 347 -24.89 -42.04 36.58
N GLU A 348 -25.12 -43.21 35.97
CA GLU A 348 -26.15 -44.17 36.37
C GLU A 348 -25.64 -45.04 37.52
#